data_AF-X1HJ22-F1
#
_entry.id   AF-X1HJ22-F1
#
_cell.length_a   1.000
_cell.length_b   1.000
_cell.length_c   1.000
_cell.angle_alpha   90.00
_cell.angle_beta   90.00
_cell.angle_gamma   90.00
#
_symmetry.space_group_name_H-M   'P 1'
#
loop_
_entity.id
_entity.type
_entity.pdbx_description
1 polymer ?
#
loop_
_entity_poly.entity_id
_entity_poly.type
_entity_poly.pdbx_seq_one_letter_code
_entity_poly.pdbx_strand_id
1 'polypeptide(L)' 'MERTKFILDEKEMPTAWYNIQADLPEPLPPLLHPGTKE' A
#
# COMPACT_ATOMS: atom_id res chain seq x y z
N MET A 1 -25.42 -21.88 -6.06
CA MET A 1 -24.41 -21.18 -5.24
C MET A 1 -24.89 -19.75 -5.07
N GLU A 2 -25.14 -19.32 -3.84
CA GLU A 2 -25.45 -17.91 -3.56
C GLU A 2 -24.21 -17.06 -3.80
N ARG A 3 -24.39 -15.90 -4.43
CA ARG A 3 -23.28 -15.02 -4.82
C ARG A 3 -23.18 -13.90 -3.78
N THR A 4 -22.21 -13.98 -2.88
CA THR A 4 -21.93 -12.90 -1.92
C THR A 4 -21.10 -11.82 -2.61
N LYS A 5 -21.74 -10.77 -3.11
CA LYS A 5 -21.07 -9.60 -3.70
C LYS A 5 -21.49 -8.34 -2.94
N PHE A 6 -20.51 -7.55 -2.52
CA PHE A 6 -20.72 -6.23 -1.94
C PHE A 6 -20.22 -5.17 -2.93
N ILE A 7 -21.02 -4.13 -3.13
CA ILE A 7 -20.70 -2.98 -3.98
C ILE A 7 -20.64 -1.78 -3.05
N LEU A 8 -19.58 -0.98 -3.19
CA LEU A 8 -19.43 0.28 -2.47
C LEU A 8 -20.01 1.41 -3.30
N ASP A 9 -20.66 2.37 -2.64
CA ASP A 9 -21.08 3.64 -3.23
C ASP A 9 -19.86 4.56 -3.42
N GLU A 10 -19.92 5.52 -4.35
CA GLU A 10 -18.81 6.46 -4.59
C GLU A 10 -18.43 7.28 -3.34
N LYS A 11 -19.40 7.59 -2.48
CA LYS A 11 -19.19 8.30 -1.20
C LYS A 11 -18.33 7.49 -0.20
N GLU A 12 -18.23 6.18 -0.39
CA GLU A 12 -17.46 5.26 0.44
C GLU A 12 -16.05 5.02 -0.12
N MET A 13 -15.71 5.63 -1.27
CA MET A 13 -14.36 5.52 -1.81
C MET A 13 -13.35 6.11 -0.83
N PRO A 14 -12.28 5.37 -0.50
CA PRO A 14 -11.19 5.91 0.30
C PRO A 14 -10.58 7.15 -0.38
N THR A 15 -10.36 8.19 0.41
CA THR A 15 -9.80 9.46 -0.08
C THR A 15 -8.31 9.61 0.16
N ALA A 16 -7.68 8.57 0.73
CA ALA A 16 -6.26 8.58 1.07
C ALA A 16 -5.62 7.23 0.76
N TRP A 17 -4.33 7.27 0.44
CA TRP A 17 -3.49 6.09 0.35
C TRP A 17 -2.89 5.78 1.72
N TYR A 18 -2.80 4.50 2.04
CA TYR A 18 -2.16 4.03 3.25
C TYR A 18 -0.69 3.71 2.98
N ASN A 19 0.21 4.31 3.76
CA ASN A 19 1.64 4.09 3.67
C ASN A 19 2.10 3.01 4.67
N ILE A 20 2.26 1.78 4.19
CA ILE A 20 2.70 0.65 5.01
C ILE A 20 4.12 0.81 5.57
N GLN A 21 4.98 1.64 4.96
CA GLN A 21 6.37 1.79 5.42
C GLN A 21 6.47 2.29 6.87
N ALA A 22 5.48 3.05 7.34
CA ALA A 22 5.43 3.56 8.70
C ALA A 22 5.24 2.46 9.76
N ASP A 23 4.64 1.33 9.36
CA ASP A 23 4.27 0.24 10.25
C ASP A 23 5.14 -1.01 10.08
N LEU A 24 6.21 -0.93 9.27
CA LEU A 24 7.14 -2.04 9.13
C LEU A 24 7.89 -2.28 10.46
N PRO A 25 8.16 -3.56 10.82
CA PRO A 25 8.87 -3.88 12.05
C PRO A 25 10.30 -3.33 12.07
N GLU A 26 10.89 -3.11 10.90
CA GLU A 26 12.18 -2.47 10.70
C GLU A 26 12.14 -1.54 9.47
N PRO A 27 12.98 -0.50 9.41
CA PRO A 27 13.03 0.40 8.26
C PRO A 27 13.47 -0.32 6.98
N LEU A 28 12.92 0.09 5.83
CA LEU A 28 13.42 -0.38 4.54
C LEU A 28 14.89 0.01 4.36
N PRO A 29 15.71 -0.84 3.73
CA PRO A 29 17.08 -0.48 3.38
C PRO A 29 17.07 0.72 2.42
N PRO A 30 18.14 1.54 2.43
CA PRO A 30 18.25 2.66 1.51
C PRO A 30 18.29 2.19 0.05
N LEU A 31 17.85 3.06 -0.84
CA LEU A 31 17.98 2.81 -2.28
C LEU A 31 19.47 2.83 -2.65
N LEU A 32 19.88 1.83 -3.42
CA LEU A 32 21.23 1.77 -3.96
C LEU A 32 21.29 2.50 -5.29
N HIS A 33 22.29 3.36 -5.46
CA HIS A 33 22.54 3.98 -6.75
C HIS A 33 23.04 2.92 -7.75
N PRO A 34 22.48 2.82 -8.97
CA PRO A 34 22.73 1.69 -9.87
C PRO A 34 24.18 1.58 -10.36
N GLY A 35 24.92 2.69 -10.41
CA GLY A 35 26.32 2.70 -10.85
C GLY A 35 27.32 2.39 -9.75
N THR A 36 27.09 2.89 -8.53
CA THR A 36 28.00 2.73 -7.37
C THR A 36 27.62 1.52 -6.53
N LYS A 37 26.36 1.09 -6.60
CA LYS A 37 25.72 0.08 -5.73
C LYS A 37 25.76 0.46 -4.25
N GLU A 38 25.86 1.75 -3.99
CA GLU A 38 25.89 2.39 -2.69
C GLU A 38 24.74 3.39 -2.60
#